data_AF-A0A0B1S1G2-F1
#
_entry.id   AF-A0A0B1S1G2-F1
#
_cell.length_a   1.000
_cell.length_b   1.000
_cell.length_c   1.000
_cell.angle_alpha   90.00
_cell.angle_beta   90.00
_cell.angle_gamma   90.00
#
_symmetry.space_group_name_H-M   'P 1'
#
loop_
_entity.id
_entity.type
_entity.pdbx_description
1 polymer ?
#
loop_
_entity_poly.entity_id
_entity_poly.type
_entity_poly.pdbx_seq_one_letter_code
_entity_poly.pdbx_strand_id
1 'polypeptide(L)' 'MHGSMEYSAKMLLNSEERWTKAMKFLLTDLRATIMQVSARPSNS' A
#
# COMPACT_ATOMS: atom_id res chain seq x y z
N MET A 1 -19.27 4.75 13.13
CA MET A 1 -17.86 4.34 13.07
C MET A 1 -17.70 3.36 11.92
N HIS A 2 -17.22 3.82 10.77
CA HIS A 2 -16.84 2.93 9.68
C HIS A 2 -15.54 2.26 10.10
N GLY A 3 -15.59 0.97 10.47
CA GLY A 3 -14.39 0.21 10.80
C GLY A 3 -13.43 0.25 9.62
N SER A 4 -12.15 0.50 9.90
CA SER A 4 -11.11 0.43 8.87
C SER A 4 -11.13 -0.98 8.30
N MET A 5 -11.63 -1.13 7.07
CA MET A 5 -11.74 -2.42 6.42
C MET A 5 -10.34 -2.89 6.05
N GLU A 6 -9.88 -3.99 6.65
CA GLU A 6 -8.58 -4.57 6.33
C GLU A 6 -8.63 -5.44 5.07
N TYR A 7 -7.59 -5.30 4.24
CA TYR A 7 -7.42 -6.06 3.00
C TYR A 7 -6.16 -6.94 3.11
N SER A 8 -6.32 -8.25 2.85
CA SER A 8 -5.21 -9.19 2.84
C SER A 8 -4.43 -9.12 1.52
N ALA A 9 -3.10 -9.08 1.60
CA ALA A 9 -2.21 -9.19 0.44
C ALA A 9 -1.95 -10.65 -0.01
N LYS A 10 -2.37 -11.64 0.79
CA LYS A 10 -2.28 -13.06 0.41
C LYS A 10 -3.39 -13.40 -0.59
N MET A 11 -3.07 -14.15 -1.65
CA MET A 11 -4.09 -14.61 -2.61
C MET A 11 -4.89 -15.81 -2.12
N LEU A 12 -4.27 -16.70 -1.33
CA LEU A 12 -4.93 -17.90 -0.84
C LEU A 12 -6.15 -17.52 0.03
N LEU A 13 -7.31 -18.09 -0.29
CA LEU A 13 -8.59 -17.82 0.38
C LEU A 13 -9.01 -16.34 0.35
N ASN A 14 -8.65 -15.63 -0.73
CA ASN A 14 -9.00 -14.23 -0.95
C ASN A 14 -9.78 -14.06 -2.25
N SER A 15 -10.63 -13.04 -2.33
CA SER A 15 -11.23 -12.69 -3.62
C SER A 15 -10.26 -11.84 -4.44
N GLU A 16 -10.28 -12.02 -5.75
CA GLU A 16 -9.41 -11.26 -6.67
C GLU A 16 -9.61 -9.75 -6.52
N GLU A 17 -10.86 -9.29 -6.33
CA GLU A 17 -11.18 -7.88 -6.08
C GLU A 17 -10.51 -7.35 -4.81
N ARG A 18 -10.63 -8.08 -3.69
CA ARG A 18 -10.04 -7.67 -2.41
C ARG A 18 -8.53 -7.70 -2.44
N TRP A 19 -7.95 -8.72 -3.06
CA TRP A 19 -6.50 -8.81 -3.27
C TRP A 19 -6.00 -7.65 -4.15
N THR A 20 -6.68 -7.37 -5.26
CA THR A 20 -6.36 -6.24 -6.14
C THR A 20 -6.41 -4.92 -5.39
N LYS A 21 -7.41 -4.74 -4.52
CA LYS A 21 -7.53 -3.55 -3.67
C LYS A 21 -6.39 -3.45 -2.65
N ALA A 22 -5.98 -4.56 -2.03
CA ALA A 22 -4.80 -4.61 -1.16
C ALA A 22 -3.53 -4.19 -1.91
N MET A 23 -3.33 -4.71 -3.12
CA MET A 23 -2.17 -4.37 -3.96
C MET A 23 -2.16 -2.89 -4.38
N LYS A 24 -3.33 -2.31 -4.67
CA LYS A 24 -3.45 -0.87 -4.96
C LYS A 24 -3.02 -0.01 -3.77
N PHE A 25 -3.43 -0.35 -2.55
CA PHE A 25 -2.98 0.35 -1.35
C PHE A 25 -1.48 0.20 -1.15
N LEU A 26 -0.96 -1.03 -1.23
CA LEU A 26 0.47 -1.31 -1.10
C LEU A 26 1.32 -0.48 -2.09
N LEU A 27 0.93 -0.43 -3.36
CA LEU A 27 1.65 0.35 -4.38
C LEU A 27 1.56 1.86 -4.14
N THR A 28 0.44 2.34 -3.60
CA THR A 28 0.26 3.75 -3.24
C THR A 28 1.20 4.13 -2.10
N ASP A 29 1.24 3.32 -1.04
CA ASP A 29 2.11 3.55 0.11
C ASP A 29 3.59 3.44 -0.27
N LEU A 30 3.94 2.49 -1.14
CA LEU A 30 5.28 2.35 -1.67
C LEU A 30 5.70 3.60 -2.46
N ARG A 31 4.82 4.13 -3.33
CA ARG A 31 5.09 5.36 -4.07
C ARG A 31 5.30 6.54 -3.13
N ALA A 32 4.46 6.71 -2.11
CA ALA A 32 4.61 7.76 -1.13
C ALA A 32 5.94 7.64 -0.37
N THR A 33 6.32 6.43 0.03
CA THR A 33 7.59 6.13 0.69
C THR A 33 8.79 6.48 -0.20
N ILE A 34 8.77 6.08 -1.47
CA ILE A 34 9.81 6.43 -2.44
C ILE A 34 9.94 7.95 -2.56
N MET A 35 8.82 8.67 -2.70
CA MET A 35 8.84 10.14 -2.79
C MET A 35 9.44 10.78 -1.54
N GLN A 36 9.11 10.28 -0.34
CA GLN A 36 9.68 10.78 0.91
C GLN A 36 11.20 10.53 0.99
N VAL A 37 11.66 9.35 0.58
CA VAL A 37 13.08 9.01 0.57
C VAL A 37 13.84 9.83 -0.48
N SER A 38 13.27 10.00 -1.67
CA SER A 38 13.88 10.79 -2.76
C SER A 38 13.88 12.29 -2.50
N ALA A 39 12.90 12.81 -1.75
CA ALA A 39 12.86 14.21 -1.34
C ALA A 39 13.78 14.52 -0.16
N ARG A 40 14.47 13.51 0.40
CA ARG A 40 15.41 13.71 1.49
C ARG A 40 16.66 14.43 0.94
N PRO A 41 17.07 15.58 1.51
CA PRO A 41 18.25 16.28 1.04
C PRO A 41 19.47 15.36 1.17
N SER A 42 20.24 15.20 0.09
CA SER A 42 21.57 14.62 0.18
C SER A 42 22.42 15.57 1.04
N ASN A 43 22.85 15.10 2.21
CA ASN A 43 23.66 15.88 3.16
C ASN A 43 24.75 16.68 2.42
N SER A 44 24.74 18.00 2.63
CA SER A 44 25.78 18.96 2.22
C SER A 44 27.06 18.78 3.02
#